data_AF-A0A7C3FZD1-F1
#
_entry.id   AF-A0A7C3FZD1-F1
#
_cell.length_a   1.000
_cell.length_b   1.000
_cell.length_c   1.000
_cell.angle_alpha   90.00
_cell.angle_beta   90.00
_cell.angle_gamma   90.00
#
_symmetry.space_group_name_H-M   'P 1'
#
loop_
_entity.id
_entity.type
_entity.pdbx_description
1 polymer ?
#
loop_
_entity_poly.entity_id
_entity_poly.type
_entity_poly.pdbx_seq_one_letter_code
_entity_poly.pdbx_strand_id
1 'polypeptide(L)' 'MNIQIIEREGQPEWAVIPYATYLRLTEDAEMLQDIHAYDAAKQALADGEELV' A
#
# COMPACT_ATOMS: atom_id res chain seq x y z
N MET A 1 -15.80 -1.11 -13.86
CA MET A 1 -15.39 -0.64 -12.53
C MET A 1 -16.52 0.25 -12.02
N ASN A 2 -17.30 -0.20 -11.04
CA ASN A 2 -18.35 0.60 -10.42
C ASN A 2 -17.95 0.82 -8.96
N ILE A 3 -17.78 2.07 -8.57
CA ILE A 3 -17.29 2.45 -7.24
C ILE A 3 -18.36 3.34 -6.64
N GLN A 4 -18.85 2.99 -5.47
CA GLN A 4 -19.79 3.83 -4.73
C GLN A 4 -19.05 4.46 -3.57
N ILE A 5 -19.18 5.78 -3.45
CA ILE A 5 -18.62 6.54 -2.34
C ILE A 5 -19.77 6.84 -1.37
N ILE A 6 -19.52 6.60 -0.08
CA ILE A 6 -20.43 6.93 1.00
C ILE A 6 -19.79 8.10 1.75
N GLU A 7 -20.50 9.22 1.77
CA GLU A 7 -20.04 10.45 2.40
C GLU A 7 -20.63 10.63 3.79
N ARG A 8 -19.86 11.23 4.69
CA ARG A 8 -20.32 11.75 5.98
C ARG A 8 -19.94 13.22 6.08
N GLU A 9 -20.93 14.07 6.35
CA GLU A 9 -20.76 15.54 6.42
C GLU A 9 -20.10 16.14 5.16
N GLY A 10 -20.39 15.56 3.99
CA GLY A 10 -19.82 15.99 2.70
C GLY A 10 -18.38 15.56 2.46
N GLN A 11 -17.81 14.69 3.31
CA GLN A 11 -16.51 14.08 3.08
C GLN A 11 -16.65 12.59 2.76
N PRO A 12 -15.93 12.08 1.74
CA PRO A 12 -15.94 10.66 1.41
C PRO A 12 -15.25 9.86 2.52
N GLU A 13 -16.03 9.09 3.28
CA GLU A 13 -15.53 8.30 4.41
C GLU A 13 -15.35 6.83 4.03
N TRP A 14 -16.24 6.30 3.18
CA TRP A 14 -16.20 4.90 2.76
C TRP A 14 -16.34 4.74 1.26
N ALA A 15 -15.72 3.69 0.71
CA ALA A 15 -15.88 3.30 -0.68
C ALA A 15 -16.27 1.82 -0.77
N VAL A 16 -17.35 1.54 -1.50
CA VAL A 16 -17.72 0.18 -1.90
C VAL A 16 -17.13 -0.10 -3.27
N ILE A 17 -16.28 -1.11 -3.32
CA ILE A 17 -15.62 -1.58 -4.55
C ILE A 17 -15.90 -3.06 -4.77
N PRO A 18 -15.81 -3.54 -6.03
CA PRO A 18 -15.88 -4.97 -6.29
C PRO A 18 -14.81 -5.72 -5.52
N TYR A 19 -15.16 -6.89 -4.99
CA TYR A 19 -14.26 -7.66 -4.13
C TYR A 19 -12.93 -8.02 -4.81
N ALA A 20 -12.96 -8.36 -6.10
CA ALA A 20 -11.74 -8.62 -6.88
C ALA A 20 -10.82 -7.39 -6.99
N THR A 21 -11.39 -6.18 -7.00
CA THR A 21 -10.63 -4.94 -7.00
C THR A 21 -9.99 -4.70 -5.63
N TYR A 22 -10.71 -4.98 -4.54
CA TYR A 22 -10.15 -4.91 -3.19
C TYR A 22 -8.94 -5.84 -3.03
N LEU A 23 -9.11 -7.13 -3.39
CA LEU A 23 -8.03 -8.12 -3.33
C LEU A 23 -6.77 -7.65 -4.07
N ARG A 24 -6.92 -7.22 -5.32
CA ARG A 24 -5.79 -6.73 -6.12
C ARG A 24 -5.09 -5.52 -5.48
N LEU A 25 -5.85 -4.56 -4.94
CA LEU A 25 -5.27 -3.40 -4.26
C LEU A 25 -4.53 -3.78 -2.99
N THR A 26 -5.03 -4.79 -2.25
CA THR A 26 -4.34 -5.33 -1.07
C THR A 26 -3.05 -6.05 -1.47
N GLU A 27 -3.09 -6.93 -2.47
CA GLU A 27 -1.92 -7.64 -2.99
C GLU A 27 -0.85 -6.65 -3.50
N ASP A 28 -1.26 -5.66 -4.29
CA ASP A 28 -0.36 -4.61 -4.81
C ASP A 28 0.29 -3.82 -3.66
N ALA A 29 -0.47 -3.52 -2.59
CA ALA A 29 0.04 -2.81 -1.41
C ALA A 29 1.02 -3.65 -0.58
N GLU A 30 0.75 -4.95 -0.41
CA GLU A 30 1.66 -5.89 0.27
C GLU A 30 2.97 -6.05 -0.52
N MET A 31 2.89 -6.20 -1.84
CA MET A 31 4.07 -6.23 -2.70
C MET A 31 4.88 -4.93 -2.65
N LEU A 32 4.21 -3.77 -2.56
CA LEU A 32 4.88 -2.48 -2.37
C LEU A 32 5.64 -2.41 -1.04
N GLN A 33 5.07 -2.94 0.05
CA GLN A 33 5.74 -2.98 1.35
C GLN A 33 7.04 -3.81 1.31
N ASP A 34 7.05 -4.93 0.60
CA ASP A 34 8.25 -5.75 0.42
C ASP A 34 9.35 -5.03 -0.39
N ILE A 35 8.97 -4.26 -1.42
CA ILE A 35 9.92 -3.45 -2.20
C ILE A 35 10.53 -2.34 -1.34
N HIS A 36 9.72 -1.66 -0.53
CA HIS A 36 10.22 -0.62 0.37
C HIS A 36 11.18 -1.17 1.44
N ALA A 37 10.93 -2.37 1.96
CA ALA A 37 11.85 -3.04 2.89
C ALA A 37 13.18 -3.39 2.22
N TYR A 38 13.15 -3.83 0.96
CA TYR A 38 14.35 -4.11 0.18
C TYR A 38 15.16 -2.86 -0.13
N ASP A 39 14.51 -1.74 -0.51
CA ASP A 39 15.17 -0.47 -0.77
C ASP A 39 15.78 0.13 0.51
N ALA A 40 15.07 0.04 1.64
CA ALA A 40 15.59 0.46 2.94
C ALA A 40 16.82 -0.36 3.37
N ALA A 41 16.78 -1.69 3.20
CA ALA A 41 17.92 -2.56 3.47
C ALA A 41 19.10 -2.26 2.55
N LYS A 42 18.84 -1.97 1.26
CA LYS A 42 19.89 -1.56 0.31
C LYS A 42 20.50 -0.20 0.65
N GLN A 43 19.70 0.77 1.06
CA GLN A 43 20.21 2.07 1.50
C GLN A 43 21.04 1.95 2.78
N ALA A 44 20.61 1.17 3.77
CA ALA A 44 21.40 0.93 4.98
C ALA A 44 22.76 0.27 4.68
N LEU A 45 22.79 -0.68 3.73
CA LEU A 45 24.04 -1.27 3.25
C LEU A 45 24.92 -0.28 2.45
N ALA A 46 24.30 0.63 1.68
CA ALA A 46 25.02 1.65 0.91
C ALA A 46 25.59 2.78 1.78
N ASP A 47 24.90 3.10 2.89
CA ASP A 47 25.32 4.11 3.87
C ASP A 47 26.38 3.57 4.88
N GLY A 48 26.80 2.31 4.74
CA GLY A 48 27.97 1.77 5.42
C GLY A 48 27.72 1.22 6.82
N GLU A 49 26.49 0.85 7.18
CA GLU A 49 26.27 0.01 8.37
C GLU A 49 26.66 -1.45 8.04
N GLU A 50 27.95 -1.75 8.18
CA GLU A 50 28.38 -3.11 8.50
C GLU A 50 27.64 -3.55 9.78
N LEU A 51 26.77 -4.55 9.65
CA LEU A 51 26.17 -5.24 10.79
C LEU A 51 27.29 -5.82 11.66
N VAL A 52 27.55 -5.19 12.80
CA VAL A 52 28.26 -5.78 13.95
C VAL A 52 27.22 -6.26 14.96
#